data_AF-A0A7S4R0T9-F1
#
_entry.id   AF-A0A7S4R0T9-F1
#
_cell.length_a   1.000
_cell.length_b   1.000
_cell.length_c   1.000
_cell.angle_alpha   90.00
_cell.angle_beta   90.00
_cell.angle_gamma   90.00
#
_symmetry.space_group_name_H-M   'P 1'
#
loop_
_entity.id
_entity.type
_entity.pdbx_description
1 polymer ?
#
loop_
_entity_poly.entity_id
_entity_poly.type
_entity_poly.pdbx_seq_one_letter_code
_entity_poly.pdbx_strand_id
1 'polypeptide(L)'
;MNRYIRVIVEGDAECFRDGVKTYTLERGNFVSEGGLHAGLMLPGALESCCTIAATQHQRGQGGKLRVLRWDRTKLMEFLKSDSHLRRALKAALSWDIVRKLKGQRRMLITGQVNDPVLWTEKRNVQNDNRYAAVVQNILSHPHHMELRRDELRRYRNIHHIDDEHHLWALNRCGWTLEEFERGQRLRRRDSDRGIESGDEWKISNIFGTN
;
A
#
# COMPACT_ATOMS: atom_id res chain seq x y z
N MET A 1 10.92 1.92 -5.12
CA MET A 1 9.72 2.79 -5.20
C MET A 1 8.98 2.55 -6.51
N ASN A 2 7.66 2.76 -6.55
CA ASN A 2 6.78 2.51 -7.70
C ASN A 2 6.02 3.77 -8.09
N ARG A 3 6.27 4.26 -9.30
CA ARG A 3 5.65 5.49 -9.86
C ARG A 3 4.39 5.24 -10.67
N TYR A 4 4.03 3.98 -10.90
CA TYR A 4 2.98 3.64 -11.85
C TYR A 4 1.77 3.01 -11.17
N ILE A 5 0.58 3.42 -11.62
CA ILE A 5 -0.67 2.70 -11.37
C ILE A 5 -0.92 1.80 -12.58
N ARG A 6 -1.37 0.57 -12.34
CA ARG A 6 -1.63 -0.41 -13.38
C ARG A 6 -3.04 -0.96 -13.27
N VAL A 7 -3.62 -1.38 -14.39
CA VAL A 7 -4.80 -2.25 -14.41
C VAL A 7 -4.49 -3.46 -15.28
N ILE A 8 -4.87 -4.64 -14.82
CA ILE A 8 -4.73 -5.87 -15.58
C ILE A 8 -5.76 -5.88 -16.70
N VAL A 9 -5.31 -6.03 -17.95
CA VAL A 9 -6.21 -6.13 -19.11
C VAL A 9 -6.28 -7.54 -19.67
N GLU A 10 -5.27 -8.36 -19.43
CA GLU A 10 -5.20 -9.76 -19.88
C GLU A 10 -4.28 -10.56 -18.93
N GLY A 11 -4.62 -11.82 -18.68
CA GLY A 11 -3.90 -12.71 -17.78
C GLY A 11 -4.21 -12.47 -16.30
N ASP A 12 -3.60 -13.32 -15.46
CA ASP A 12 -3.74 -13.27 -14.01
C ASP A 12 -2.37 -13.02 -13.35
N ALA A 13 -2.42 -12.46 -12.15
CA ALA A 13 -1.25 -12.22 -11.33
C ALA A 13 -1.52 -12.61 -9.87
N GLU A 14 -0.46 -12.80 -9.12
CA GLU A 14 -0.49 -13.14 -7.71
C GLU A 14 0.28 -12.08 -6.92
N CYS A 15 -0.28 -11.69 -5.79
CA CYS A 15 0.33 -10.78 -4.84
C CYS A 15 0.97 -11.58 -3.71
N PHE A 16 2.23 -11.27 -3.41
CA PHE A 16 3.01 -11.92 -2.37
C PHE A 16 3.55 -10.90 -1.36
N ARG A 17 3.61 -11.32 -0.10
CA ARG A 17 4.34 -10.64 0.96
C ARG A 17 5.26 -11.66 1.63
N ASP A 18 6.56 -11.41 1.55
CA ASP A 18 7.60 -12.25 2.18
C ASP A 18 7.43 -13.74 1.82
N GLY A 19 7.21 -14.03 0.54
CA GLY A 19 6.99 -15.37 0.00
C GLY A 19 5.56 -15.93 0.17
N VAL A 20 4.72 -15.31 1.00
CA VAL A 20 3.34 -15.76 1.24
C VAL A 20 2.38 -15.10 0.24
N LYS A 21 1.62 -15.91 -0.49
CA LYS A 21 0.57 -15.43 -1.41
C LYS A 21 -0.58 -14.80 -0.63
N THR A 22 -0.82 -13.50 -0.79
CA THR A 22 -1.87 -12.77 -0.07
C THR A 22 -3.19 -12.71 -0.83
N TYR A 23 -3.16 -12.54 -2.16
CA TYR A 23 -4.35 -12.60 -3.00
C TYR A 23 -4.01 -12.79 -4.49
N THR A 24 -4.99 -13.21 -5.28
CA THR A 24 -4.94 -13.20 -6.75
C THR A 24 -5.46 -11.89 -7.32
N LEU A 25 -4.99 -11.56 -8.53
CA LEU A 25 -5.39 -10.42 -9.31
C LEU A 25 -5.75 -10.90 -10.71
N GLU A 26 -6.93 -10.51 -11.17
CA GLU A 26 -7.52 -10.92 -12.44
C GLU A 26 -7.73 -9.68 -13.33
N ARG A 27 -8.22 -9.91 -14.56
CA ARG A 27 -8.62 -8.85 -15.48
C ARG A 27 -9.53 -7.82 -14.80
N GLY A 28 -9.19 -6.55 -14.99
CA GLY A 28 -9.88 -5.41 -14.41
C GLY A 28 -9.43 -5.05 -12.99
N ASN A 29 -8.51 -5.81 -12.37
CA ASN A 29 -7.96 -5.41 -11.09
C ASN A 29 -6.91 -4.30 -11.23
N PHE A 30 -6.96 -3.34 -10.31
CA PHE A 30 -5.94 -2.30 -10.21
C PHE A 30 -4.77 -2.76 -9.34
N VAL A 31 -3.58 -2.25 -9.64
CA VAL A 31 -2.35 -2.54 -8.92
C VAL A 31 -1.63 -1.23 -8.64
N SER A 32 -1.17 -1.08 -7.40
CA SER A 32 -0.41 0.08 -6.93
C SER A 32 -1.20 1.40 -6.96
N GLU A 33 -2.50 1.35 -6.68
CA GLU A 33 -3.42 2.48 -6.60
C GLU A 33 -3.21 3.37 -5.36
N GLY A 34 -2.70 2.81 -4.26
CA GLY A 34 -2.17 3.59 -3.12
C GLY A 34 -3.14 4.62 -2.54
N GLY A 35 -4.39 4.20 -2.28
CA GLY A 35 -5.41 5.03 -1.63
C GLY A 35 -6.24 5.93 -2.54
N LEU A 36 -6.05 5.87 -3.87
CA LEU A 36 -6.82 6.68 -4.83
C LEU A 36 -8.35 6.49 -4.70
N HIS A 37 -8.81 5.30 -4.32
CA HIS A 37 -10.22 5.02 -4.06
C HIS A 37 -10.80 5.84 -2.90
N ALA A 38 -10.01 6.11 -1.86
CA ALA A 38 -10.37 6.97 -0.74
C ALA A 38 -10.26 8.47 -1.09
N GLY A 39 -9.83 8.80 -2.31
CA GLY A 39 -9.62 10.17 -2.76
C GLY A 39 -8.23 10.72 -2.46
N LEU A 40 -7.29 9.89 -1.99
CA LEU A 40 -5.90 10.31 -1.83
C LEU A 40 -5.26 10.52 -3.21
N MET A 41 -5.12 11.78 -3.62
CA MET A 41 -4.56 12.18 -4.92
C MET A 41 -3.02 12.30 -4.86
N LEU A 42 -2.36 11.27 -4.34
CA LEU A 42 -0.92 11.26 -4.06
C LEU A 42 -0.09 11.23 -5.35
N PRO A 43 0.68 12.29 -5.67
CA PRO A 43 1.60 12.30 -6.80
C PRO A 43 2.91 11.57 -6.47
N GLY A 44 3.80 11.43 -7.44
CA GLY A 44 5.13 10.88 -7.25
C GLY A 44 5.16 9.36 -7.13
N ALA A 45 6.20 8.82 -6.52
CA ALA A 45 6.30 7.37 -6.29
C ALA A 45 5.81 7.00 -4.88
N LEU A 46 5.33 5.77 -4.73
CA LEU A 46 5.05 5.14 -3.45
C LEU A 46 5.99 3.97 -3.20
N GLU A 47 6.34 3.71 -1.95
CA GLU A 47 7.03 2.49 -1.58
C GLU A 47 6.13 1.26 -1.86
N SER A 48 6.72 0.20 -2.43
CA SER A 48 5.98 -1.04 -2.69
C SER A 48 5.93 -1.88 -1.43
N CYS A 49 4.74 -2.32 -1.01
CA CYS A 49 4.54 -3.19 0.16
C CYS A 49 4.47 -4.68 -0.17
N CYS A 50 4.50 -5.07 -1.45
CA CYS A 50 4.32 -6.45 -1.91
C CYS A 50 4.99 -6.67 -3.26
N THR A 51 5.18 -7.94 -3.59
CA THR A 51 5.63 -8.41 -4.90
C THR A 51 4.42 -8.88 -5.71
N ILE A 52 4.32 -8.46 -6.97
CA ILE A 52 3.30 -8.95 -7.90
C ILE A 52 4.01 -9.78 -8.96
N ALA A 53 3.58 -11.02 -9.15
CA ALA A 53 4.13 -11.91 -10.17
C ALA A 53 3.01 -12.39 -11.11
N ALA A 54 3.31 -12.54 -12.40
CA ALA A 54 2.39 -13.15 -13.35
C ALA A 54 2.23 -14.64 -13.02
N THR A 55 1.00 -15.14 -13.10
CA THR A 55 0.73 -16.54 -12.79
C THR A 55 1.22 -17.45 -13.92
N GLN A 56 2.03 -18.47 -13.61
CA GLN A 56 2.57 -19.42 -14.59
C GLN A 56 1.63 -20.61 -14.90
N HIS A 57 0.41 -20.61 -14.40
CA HIS A 57 -0.40 -21.83 -14.26
C HIS A 57 -0.99 -22.43 -15.55
N GLN A 58 -0.72 -21.91 -16.74
CA GLN A 58 -1.07 -22.62 -17.98
C GLN A 58 0.15 -23.38 -18.53
N ARG A 59 0.23 -24.66 -18.14
CA ARG A 59 1.22 -25.65 -18.59
C ARG A 59 1.37 -25.60 -20.11
N GLY A 60 2.43 -24.95 -20.61
CA GLY A 60 2.85 -25.00 -22.01
C GLY A 60 2.72 -23.71 -22.81
N GLN A 61 1.93 -22.73 -22.35
CA GLN A 61 1.90 -21.38 -22.94
C GLN A 61 2.13 -20.40 -21.80
N GLY A 62 3.33 -19.81 -21.75
CA GLY A 62 3.68 -18.80 -20.75
C GLY A 62 2.58 -17.74 -20.66
N GLY A 63 1.81 -17.76 -19.58
CA GLY A 63 0.64 -16.91 -19.41
C GLY A 63 1.05 -15.45 -19.58
N LYS A 64 0.56 -14.81 -20.65
CA LYS A 64 0.92 -13.42 -20.97
C LYS A 64 0.09 -12.49 -20.09
N LEU A 65 0.72 -11.91 -19.07
CA LEU A 65 0.13 -10.80 -18.32
C LEU A 65 0.27 -9.50 -19.12
N ARG A 66 -0.84 -8.85 -19.44
CA ARG A 66 -0.85 -7.50 -20.01
C ARG A 66 -1.50 -6.53 -19.05
N VAL A 67 -0.85 -5.38 -18.91
CA VAL A 67 -1.32 -4.29 -18.06
C VAL A 67 -1.37 -2.99 -18.83
N LEU A 68 -2.38 -2.17 -18.58
CA LEU A 68 -2.28 -0.74 -18.86
C LEU A 68 -1.57 -0.07 -17.69
N ARG A 69 -0.71 0.89 -17.99
CA ARG A 69 0.08 1.61 -16.99
C ARG A 69 -0.09 3.11 -17.17
N TRP A 70 -0.18 3.82 -16.05
CA TRP A 70 -0.15 5.27 -16.01
C TRP A 70 0.92 5.75 -15.05
N ASP A 71 1.63 6.81 -15.44
CA ASP A 71 2.43 7.56 -14.49
C ASP A 71 1.49 8.22 -13.46
N ARG A 72 1.77 8.01 -12.18
CA ARG A 72 0.91 8.45 -11.09
C ARG A 72 0.77 9.97 -11.05
N THR A 73 1.85 10.71 -11.19
CA THR A 73 1.82 12.19 -11.17
C THR A 73 0.96 12.71 -12.29
N LYS A 74 1.21 12.26 -13.52
CA LYS A 74 0.44 12.69 -14.70
C LYS A 74 -1.03 12.31 -14.59
N LEU A 75 -1.33 11.12 -14.06
CA LEU A 75 -2.71 10.72 -13.81
C LEU A 75 -3.38 11.62 -12.76
N MET A 76 -2.68 11.98 -11.67
CA MET A 76 -3.25 12.89 -10.66
C MET A 76 -3.53 14.28 -11.23
N GLU A 77 -2.62 14.82 -12.05
CA GLU A 77 -2.83 16.11 -12.76
C GLU A 77 -4.05 16.05 -13.68
N PHE A 78 -4.16 14.98 -14.47
CA PHE A 78 -5.29 14.79 -15.37
C PHE A 78 -6.63 14.70 -14.62
N LEU A 79 -6.69 13.90 -13.55
CA LEU A 79 -7.90 13.74 -12.72
C LEU A 79 -8.25 15.00 -11.91
N LYS A 80 -7.31 15.93 -11.71
CA LYS A 80 -7.62 17.26 -11.15
C LYS A 80 -8.36 18.12 -12.16
N SER A 81 -8.01 18.03 -13.44
CA SER A 81 -8.66 18.79 -14.51
C SER A 81 -10.06 18.25 -14.88
N ASP A 82 -10.29 16.95 -14.71
CA ASP A 82 -11.58 16.31 -15.03
C ASP A 82 -12.20 15.63 -13.80
N SER A 83 -13.18 16.31 -13.20
CA SER A 83 -13.89 15.81 -12.02
C SER A 83 -14.84 14.65 -12.32
N HIS A 84 -15.33 14.51 -13.55
CA HIS A 84 -16.20 13.40 -13.97
C HIS A 84 -15.39 12.12 -14.09
N LEU A 85 -14.26 12.19 -14.80
CA LEU A 85 -13.33 11.07 -14.91
C LEU A 85 -12.81 10.64 -13.53
N ARG A 86 -12.47 11.60 -12.67
CA ARG A 86 -12.08 11.31 -11.28
C ARG A 86 -13.15 10.52 -10.53
N ARG A 87 -14.42 10.90 -10.64
CA ARG A 87 -15.53 10.16 -10.01
C ARG A 87 -15.68 8.75 -10.59
N ALA A 88 -15.62 8.62 -11.91
CA ALA A 88 -15.71 7.33 -12.59
C ALA A 88 -14.57 6.38 -12.17
N LEU A 89 -13.33 6.88 -12.13
CA LEU A 89 -12.18 6.08 -11.70
C LEU A 89 -12.28 5.68 -10.23
N LYS A 90 -12.71 6.59 -9.35
CA LYS A 90 -12.94 6.26 -7.93
C LYS A 90 -13.96 5.14 -7.78
N ALA A 91 -15.08 5.21 -8.51
CA ALA A 91 -16.10 4.16 -8.50
C ALA A 91 -15.54 2.81 -8.99
N ALA A 92 -14.74 2.81 -10.07
CA ALA A 92 -14.09 1.60 -10.58
C ALA A 92 -13.12 0.99 -9.55
N LEU A 93 -12.35 1.82 -8.83
CA LEU A 93 -11.44 1.36 -7.77
C LEU A 93 -12.19 0.84 -6.54
N SER A 94 -13.32 1.44 -6.16
CA SER A 94 -14.16 0.90 -5.09
C SER A 94 -14.67 -0.51 -5.43
N TRP A 95 -15.12 -0.72 -6.68
CA TRP A 95 -15.51 -2.05 -7.16
C TRP A 95 -14.34 -3.04 -7.21
N ASP A 96 -13.15 -2.58 -7.57
CA ASP A 96 -11.93 -3.38 -7.54
C ASP A 96 -11.60 -3.90 -6.13
N ILE A 97 -11.74 -3.06 -5.10
CA ILE A 97 -11.55 -3.47 -3.70
C ILE A 97 -12.54 -4.56 -3.31
N VAL A 98 -13.82 -4.39 -3.65
CA VAL A 98 -14.85 -5.39 -3.39
C VAL A 98 -14.51 -6.72 -4.07
N ARG A 99 -14.03 -6.70 -5.32
CA ARG A 99 -13.57 -7.91 -6.02
C ARG A 99 -12.41 -8.59 -5.30
N LYS A 100 -11.37 -7.82 -4.90
CA LYS A 100 -10.22 -8.35 -4.16
C LYS A 100 -10.64 -8.99 -2.83
N LEU A 101 -11.52 -8.34 -2.07
CA LEU A 101 -12.05 -8.88 -0.81
C LEU A 101 -12.84 -10.18 -1.03
N LYS A 102 -13.67 -10.24 -2.08
CA LYS A 102 -14.38 -11.47 -2.46
C LYS A 102 -13.41 -12.59 -2.88
N GLY A 103 -12.38 -12.26 -3.66
CA GLY A 103 -11.33 -13.21 -4.05
C GLY A 103 -10.60 -13.79 -2.85
N GLN A 104 -10.21 -12.94 -1.90
CA GLN A 104 -9.57 -13.37 -0.64
C GLN A 104 -10.45 -14.32 0.17
N ARG A 105 -11.74 -14.04 0.32
CA ARG A 105 -12.68 -14.94 1.00
C ARG A 105 -12.78 -16.29 0.29
N ARG A 106 -12.84 -16.27 -1.05
CA ARG A 106 -12.85 -17.50 -1.85
C ARG A 106 -11.59 -18.32 -1.64
N MET A 107 -10.41 -17.70 -1.62
CA MET A 107 -9.14 -18.39 -1.38
C MET A 107 -9.13 -19.13 -0.04
N LEU A 108 -9.66 -18.52 1.02
CA LEU A 108 -9.79 -19.16 2.33
C LEU A 108 -10.75 -20.36 2.28
N ILE A 109 -11.93 -20.20 1.69
CA ILE A 109 -12.96 -21.25 1.62
C ILE A 109 -12.50 -22.44 0.77
N THR A 110 -11.76 -22.18 -0.30
CA THR A 110 -11.29 -23.22 -1.26
C THR A 110 -9.99 -23.90 -0.84
N GLY A 111 -9.43 -23.56 0.33
CA GLY A 111 -8.17 -24.15 0.80
C GLY A 111 -6.95 -23.73 -0.01
N GLN A 112 -7.02 -22.64 -0.78
CA GLN A 112 -5.85 -22.08 -1.50
C GLN A 112 -4.85 -21.38 -0.56
N VAL A 113 -5.24 -21.18 0.70
CA VAL A 113 -4.40 -20.64 1.78
C VAL A 113 -4.03 -21.79 2.71
N ASN A 114 -2.79 -22.25 2.63
CA ASN A 114 -2.29 -23.38 3.43
C ASN A 114 -2.29 -23.07 4.93
N ASP A 115 -1.90 -21.85 5.30
CA ASP A 115 -1.85 -21.37 6.69
C ASP A 115 -2.62 -20.04 6.80
N PRO A 116 -3.89 -20.08 7.25
CA PRO A 116 -4.71 -18.87 7.41
C PRO A 116 -4.18 -17.88 8.44
N VAL A 117 -3.45 -18.33 9.46
CA VAL A 117 -2.92 -17.48 10.52
C VAL A 117 -1.76 -16.65 9.98
N LEU A 118 -0.75 -17.33 9.40
CA LEU A 118 0.38 -16.67 8.76
C LEU A 118 -0.08 -15.77 7.61
N TRP A 119 -1.07 -16.21 6.82
CA TRP A 119 -1.64 -15.39 5.76
C TRP A 119 -2.27 -14.10 6.27
N THR A 120 -3.01 -14.17 7.39
CA THR A 120 -3.64 -13.01 8.02
C THR A 120 -2.57 -12.05 8.55
N GLU A 121 -1.55 -12.58 9.22
CA GLU A 121 -0.41 -11.80 9.71
C GLU A 121 0.30 -11.05 8.56
N LYS A 122 0.66 -11.75 7.48
CA LYS A 122 1.33 -11.13 6.32
C LYS A 122 0.47 -10.09 5.62
N ARG A 123 -0.85 -10.25 5.63
CA ARG A 123 -1.77 -9.23 5.12
C ARG A 123 -1.83 -7.99 6.00
N ASN A 124 -1.82 -8.16 7.32
CA ASN A 124 -1.78 -7.03 8.26
C ASN A 124 -0.48 -6.25 8.06
N VAL A 125 0.67 -6.94 8.05
CA VAL A 125 1.97 -6.32 7.74
C VAL A 125 1.97 -5.61 6.38
N GLN A 126 1.34 -6.20 5.36
CA GLN A 126 1.21 -5.55 4.05
C GLN A 126 0.37 -4.27 4.13
N ASN A 127 -0.72 -4.25 4.90
CA ASN A 127 -1.56 -3.08 5.10
C ASN A 127 -0.83 -1.96 5.85
N ASP A 128 -0.08 -2.31 6.91
CA ASP A 128 0.68 -1.34 7.71
C ASP A 128 1.76 -0.67 6.87
N ASN A 129 2.53 -1.46 6.10
CA ASN A 129 3.54 -0.93 5.19
C ASN A 129 2.90 -0.09 4.06
N ARG A 130 1.72 -0.47 3.57
CA ARG A 130 0.99 0.35 2.58
C ARG A 130 0.61 1.70 3.17
N TYR A 131 0.17 1.72 4.43
CA TYR A 131 -0.19 2.96 5.11
C TYR A 131 1.03 3.84 5.40
N ALA A 132 2.13 3.26 5.87
CA ALA A 132 3.39 3.98 6.03
C ALA A 132 3.86 4.62 4.72
N ALA A 133 3.74 3.91 3.59
CA ALA A 133 4.08 4.45 2.26
C ALA A 133 3.19 5.66 1.88
N VAL A 134 1.91 5.62 2.23
CA VAL A 134 0.97 6.76 2.05
C VAL A 134 1.40 7.94 2.91
N VAL A 135 1.68 7.72 4.20
CA VAL A 135 2.13 8.75 5.13
C VAL A 135 3.44 9.38 4.65
N GLN A 136 4.43 8.57 4.28
CA GLN A 136 5.72 9.03 3.73
C GLN A 136 5.52 9.94 2.51
N ASN A 137 4.61 9.58 1.60
CA ASN A 137 4.34 10.40 0.42
C ASN A 137 3.70 11.74 0.77
N ILE A 138 2.77 11.76 1.73
CA ILE A 138 2.18 13.00 2.25
C ILE A 138 3.28 13.90 2.82
N LEU A 139 4.14 13.35 3.67
CA LEU A 139 5.22 14.06 4.34
C LEU A 139 6.31 14.57 3.38
N SER A 140 6.47 13.92 2.23
CA SER A 140 7.40 14.35 1.19
C SER A 140 6.92 15.57 0.38
N HIS A 141 5.68 16.03 0.59
CA HIS A 141 5.08 17.16 -0.14
C HIS A 141 4.43 18.15 0.84
N PRO A 142 5.23 18.89 1.62
CA PRO A 142 4.74 19.70 2.75
C PRO A 142 3.76 20.81 2.35
N HIS A 143 3.85 21.33 1.12
CA HIS A 143 2.97 22.40 0.60
C HIS A 143 1.48 22.04 0.55
N HIS A 144 1.12 20.77 0.76
CA HIS A 144 -0.26 20.28 0.74
C HIS A 144 -0.68 19.59 2.04
N MET A 145 0.06 19.79 3.13
CA MET A 145 -0.10 19.00 4.35
C MET A 145 -1.50 19.14 4.97
N GLU A 146 -2.04 20.36 5.08
CA GLU A 146 -3.37 20.60 5.64
C GLU A 146 -4.48 19.85 4.88
N LEU A 147 -4.57 20.06 3.56
CA LEU A 147 -5.54 19.36 2.71
C LEU A 147 -5.38 17.83 2.81
N ARG A 148 -4.15 17.34 2.87
CA ARG A 148 -3.85 15.91 2.95
C ARG A 148 -4.18 15.30 4.31
N ARG A 149 -4.26 16.07 5.40
CA ARG A 149 -4.69 15.54 6.72
C ARG A 149 -6.12 15.07 6.70
N ASP A 150 -7.03 15.82 6.10
CA ASP A 150 -8.44 15.42 6.00
C ASP A 150 -8.62 14.21 5.07
N GLU A 151 -7.87 14.14 3.97
CA GLU A 151 -7.83 12.95 3.11
C GLU A 151 -7.26 11.73 3.86
N LEU A 152 -6.20 11.93 4.64
CA LEU A 152 -5.60 10.87 5.46
C LEU A 152 -6.55 10.39 6.54
N ARG A 153 -7.25 11.29 7.24
CA ARG A 153 -8.27 10.94 8.25
C ARG A 153 -9.37 10.08 7.63
N ARG A 154 -9.87 10.44 6.43
CA ARG A 154 -10.85 9.62 5.70
C ARG A 154 -10.28 8.25 5.32
N TYR A 155 -9.03 8.20 4.86
CA TYR A 155 -8.36 6.94 4.55
C TYR A 155 -8.25 6.05 5.79
N ARG A 156 -7.83 6.61 6.94
CA ARG A 156 -7.76 5.89 8.22
C ARG A 156 -9.10 5.29 8.61
N ASN A 157 -10.17 6.07 8.50
CA ASN A 157 -11.53 5.61 8.83
C ASN A 157 -11.98 4.46 7.91
N ILE A 158 -11.75 4.57 6.60
CA ILE A 158 -12.12 3.53 5.62
C ILE A 158 -11.34 2.23 5.85
N HIS A 159 -10.09 2.32 6.29
CA HIS A 159 -9.19 1.18 6.47
C HIS A 159 -9.06 0.72 7.93
N HIS A 160 -9.85 1.27 8.85
CA HIS A 160 -9.79 0.98 10.28
C HIS A 160 -8.38 1.11 10.87
N ILE A 161 -7.68 2.19 10.53
CA ILE A 161 -6.33 2.48 11.04
C ILE A 161 -6.45 3.33 12.30
N ASP A 162 -6.22 2.70 13.45
CA ASP A 162 -6.23 3.35 14.76
C ASP A 162 -5.03 4.31 14.96
N ASP A 163 -4.96 4.91 16.15
CA ASP A 163 -3.90 5.85 16.51
C ASP A 163 -2.54 5.17 16.70
N GLU A 164 -2.51 3.92 17.17
CA GLU A 164 -1.27 3.17 17.39
C GLU A 164 -0.56 2.90 16.07
N HIS A 165 -1.27 2.37 15.07
CA HIS A 165 -0.74 2.15 13.73
C HIS A 165 -0.35 3.48 13.05
N HIS A 166 -1.05 4.57 13.36
CA HIS A 166 -0.68 5.90 12.86
C HIS A 166 0.61 6.43 13.46
N LEU A 167 0.77 6.32 14.78
CA LEU A 167 2.00 6.67 15.49
C LEU A 167 3.18 5.84 14.97
N TRP A 168 2.97 4.52 14.80
CA TRP A 168 3.97 3.65 14.21
C TRP A 168 4.40 4.11 12.81
N ALA A 169 3.44 4.43 11.93
CA ALA A 169 3.73 4.90 10.58
C ALA A 169 4.48 6.24 10.56
N LEU A 170 4.15 7.17 11.46
CA LEU A 170 4.86 8.44 11.62
C LEU A 170 6.29 8.21 12.11
N ASN A 171 6.47 7.40 13.15
CA ASN A 171 7.78 7.05 13.70
C ASN A 171 8.68 6.41 12.65
N ARG A 172 8.13 5.48 11.84
CA ARG A 172 8.83 4.86 10.71
C ARG A 172 9.29 5.89 9.68
N CYS A 173 8.54 6.98 9.48
CA CYS A 173 8.92 8.08 8.61
C CYS A 173 9.87 9.09 9.28
N GLY A 174 10.23 8.88 10.54
CA GLY A 174 11.03 9.82 11.34
C GLY A 174 10.27 11.09 11.68
N TRP A 175 8.97 10.99 11.96
CA TRP A 175 8.11 12.08 12.42
C TRP A 175 7.46 11.72 13.75
N THR A 176 7.30 12.70 14.63
CA THR A 176 6.44 12.58 15.81
C THR A 176 5.00 13.00 15.48
N LEU A 177 4.05 12.64 16.35
CA LEU A 177 2.67 13.13 16.23
C LEU A 177 2.61 14.66 16.30
N GLU A 178 3.37 15.28 17.20
CA GLU A 178 3.40 16.73 17.35
C GLU A 178 3.90 17.43 16.07
N GLU A 179 4.98 16.91 15.46
CA GLU A 179 5.48 17.43 14.18
C GLU A 179 4.44 17.29 13.08
N PHE A 180 3.75 16.14 13.04
CA PHE A 180 2.70 15.88 12.08
C PHE A 180 1.54 16.86 12.23
N GLU A 181 1.07 17.13 13.46
CA GLU A 181 -0.02 18.07 13.77
C GLU A 181 0.39 19.54 13.55
N ARG A 182 1.66 19.88 13.72
CA ARG A 182 2.19 21.21 13.36
C ARG A 182 2.44 21.37 11.86
N GLY A 183 2.62 20.24 11.15
CA GLY A 183 2.90 20.22 9.71
C GLY A 183 4.34 20.61 9.39
N GLN A 184 5.23 20.58 10.39
CA GLN A 184 6.62 20.99 10.29
C GLN A 184 7.45 20.09 11.19
N ARG A 185 8.62 19.66 10.71
CA ARG A 185 9.59 18.97 11.56
C ARG A 185 10.15 19.95 12.58
N LEU A 186 10.17 19.54 13.84
CA LEU A 186 10.89 20.26 14.87
C LEU A 186 12.37 20.07 14.55
N ARG A 187 13.11 21.17 14.44
CA ARG A 187 14.57 21.08 14.30
C ARG A 187 15.08 20.36 15.53
N ARG A 188 15.49 19.09 15.39
CA ARG A 188 16.30 18.41 16.41
C ARG A 188 17.52 19.28 16.59
N ARG A 189 17.64 19.94 17.74
CA ARG A 189 18.91 20.59 18.11
C ARG A 189 19.93 19.46 18.11
N ASP A 190 20.99 19.58 17.30
CA ASP A 190 22.02 18.56 17.10
C ASP A 190 22.80 18.20 18.39
N SER A 191 22.40 18.74 19.54
CA SER A 191 23.00 18.53 20.87
C SER A 191 22.78 17.14 21.47
N ASP A 192 21.93 16.28 20.86
CA ASP A 192 21.63 14.92 21.39
C ASP A 192 22.30 13.77 20.61
N ARG A 193 23.23 14.03 19.68
CA ARG A 193 24.01 12.96 19.01
C ARG A 193 25.15 12.41 19.88
N GLY A 194 24.88 12.26 21.17
CA GLY A 194 25.86 11.90 22.18
C GLY A 194 25.62 10.58 22.88
N ILE A 195 24.76 9.68 22.39
CA ILE A 195 24.65 8.30 22.91
C ILE A 195 24.32 7.34 21.76
N GLU A 196 25.35 6.73 21.19
CA GLU A 196 25.22 5.46 20.45
C GLU A 196 25.25 4.30 21.45
N SER A 197 24.30 3.36 21.32
CA SER A 197 24.30 1.95 21.79
C SER A 197 22.87 1.61 22.26
N GLY A 198 22.16 0.60 21.79
CA GLY A 198 22.51 -0.52 20.94
C GLY A 198 21.39 -1.54 21.02
N ASP A 199 20.21 -1.23 20.46
CA ASP A 199 19.11 -2.19 20.36
C ASP A 199 19.03 -2.75 18.94
N GLU A 200 19.90 -3.73 18.73
CA GLU A 200 19.84 -4.72 17.68
C GLU A 200 18.52 -5.50 17.85
N TRP A 201 17.47 -5.14 17.10
CA TRP A 201 16.25 -5.94 16.98
C TRP A 201 16.59 -7.27 16.29
N LYS A 202 17.08 -8.24 17.07
CA LYS A 202 17.24 -9.63 16.63
C LYS A 202 15.87 -10.22 16.37
N ILE A 203 15.49 -10.25 15.10
CA ILE A 203 14.47 -11.17 14.59
C ILE A 203 15.09 -12.57 14.74
N SER A 204 14.70 -13.28 15.80
CA SER A 204 15.06 -14.67 16.01
C SER A 204 14.48 -15.51 14.88
N ASN A 205 15.37 -16.10 14.09
CA ASN A 205 15.08 -17.17 13.14
C ASN A 205 14.51 -18.38 13.90
N ILE A 206 13.20 -18.60 13.77
CA ILE A 206 12.56 -19.89 14.07
C ILE A 206 12.43 -20.62 12.73
N PHE A 207 13.51 -21.30 12.33
CA PHE A 207 13.44 -22.40 11.37
C PHE A 207 14.27 -23.55 11.93
N GLY A 208 13.61 -24.42 12.68
CA GLY A 208 14.09 -25.77 12.95
C GLY A 208 13.91 -26.61 11.69
N THR A 209 15.02 -27.05 11.13
CA THR A 209 15.08 -28.11 10.12
C THR A 209 14.74 -29.45 10.78
N ASN A 210 13.79 -30.16 10.21
CA ASN A 210 13.71 -31.62 10.23
C ASN A 210 13.71 -32.10 8.79
#